data_AF-A0A0V8JQG9-F1
#
_entry.id   AF-A0A0V8JQG9-F1
#
_cell.length_a   1.000
_cell.length_b   1.000
_cell.length_c   1.000
_cell.angle_alpha   90.00
_cell.angle_beta   90.00
_cell.angle_gamma   90.00
#
_symmetry.space_group_name_H-M   'P 1'
#
loop_
_entity.id
_entity.type
_entity.pdbx_description
1 polymer ?
#
loop_
_entity_poly.entity_id
_entity_poly.type
_entity_poly.pdbx_seq_one_letter_code
_entity_poly.pdbx_strand_id
1 'polypeptide(L)'
;MIAFTCLVVIISIVRPYFESIMVRRIISEEKKVRYYKEQSFFYVLILLLYVVIMLYYALPVEKWGLQTVYLDTIQQKNMFPAWVEYLLLLIFLGFIVLSIMLQWMKDHGETVFMEQEMPTSIEATVPKTKRERKWWLTYSGTSSVVETLVYFPSLYIYIHDVLQIQNSWVLAVLIGLGYFMSQLAFQKDRLSLQTLVVGVGLGAMYIMSDSIAIIAFYYAFSFLVYDIYQQDRNIPMKAG
;
A
#
# COMPACT_ATOMS: atom_id res chain seq x y z
N MET A 1 24.69 -0.72 -1.91
CA MET A 1 24.33 -0.98 -0.50
C MET A 1 23.84 0.29 0.20
N ILE A 2 24.67 1.33 0.36
CA ILE A 2 24.27 2.60 1.01
C ILE A 2 23.03 3.24 0.35
N ALA A 3 22.95 3.25 -0.99
CA ALA A 3 21.81 3.85 -1.68
C ALA A 3 20.47 3.15 -1.36
N PHE A 4 20.46 1.82 -1.24
CA PHE A 4 19.27 1.05 -0.83
C PHE A 4 18.92 1.32 0.63
N THR A 5 19.92 1.41 1.52
CA THR A 5 19.71 1.86 2.90
C THR A 5 19.05 3.25 2.94
N CYS A 6 19.57 4.20 2.17
CA CYS A 6 18.99 5.55 2.07
C CYS A 6 17.56 5.51 1.54
N LEU A 7 17.28 4.73 0.49
CA LEU A 7 15.94 4.58 -0.06
C LEU A 7 14.96 4.01 0.98
N VAL A 8 15.35 2.95 1.70
CA VAL A 8 14.52 2.35 2.75
C VAL A 8 14.28 3.33 3.90
N VAL A 9 15.29 4.10 4.31
CA VAL A 9 15.14 5.16 5.31
C VAL A 9 14.19 6.27 4.82
N ILE A 10 14.28 6.65 3.55
CA ILE A 10 13.38 7.65 2.96
C ILE A 10 11.94 7.15 3.01
N ILE A 11 11.70 5.90 2.57
CA ILE A 11 10.38 5.29 2.50
C ILE A 11 9.77 5.06 3.89
N SER A 12 10.57 4.57 4.84
CA SER A 12 10.09 4.08 6.13
C SER A 12 10.10 5.15 7.23
N ILE A 13 10.93 6.19 7.12
CA ILE A 13 11.14 7.17 8.20
C ILE A 13 10.92 8.59 7.71
N VAL A 14 11.61 9.02 6.66
CA VAL A 14 11.60 10.43 6.23
C VAL A 14 10.23 10.81 5.65
N ARG A 15 9.70 10.04 4.69
CA ARG A 15 8.39 10.28 4.08
C ARG A 15 7.28 10.30 5.13
N PRO A 16 7.14 9.27 5.99
CA PRO A 16 6.06 9.24 6.97
C PRO A 16 6.18 10.37 8.01
N TYR A 17 7.41 10.78 8.36
CA TYR A 17 7.63 11.92 9.24
C TYR A 17 7.07 13.22 8.63
N PHE A 18 7.48 13.56 7.40
CA PHE A 18 7.00 14.76 6.70
C PHE A 18 5.48 14.72 6.52
N GLU A 19 4.95 13.58 6.09
CA GLU A 19 3.52 13.39 5.91
C GLU A 19 2.75 13.61 7.21
N SER A 20 3.24 13.08 8.34
CA SER A 20 2.60 13.27 9.66
C SER A 20 2.55 14.74 10.10
N ILE A 21 3.54 15.55 9.74
CA ILE A 21 3.58 16.99 10.02
C ILE A 21 2.56 17.72 9.15
N MET A 22 2.47 17.34 7.87
CA MET A 22 1.57 17.97 6.93
C MET A 22 0.10 17.67 7.22
N VAL A 23 -0.23 16.42 7.58
CA VAL A 23 -1.61 16.01 7.93
C VAL A 23 -2.16 16.88 9.07
N ARG A 24 -1.35 17.17 10.09
CA ARG A 24 -1.74 18.05 11.21
C ARG A 24 -2.03 19.50 10.81
N ARG A 25 -1.57 19.94 9.64
CA ARG A 25 -1.75 21.32 9.14
C ARG A 25 -2.95 21.46 8.21
N ILE A 26 -3.65 20.37 7.89
CA ILE A 26 -4.84 20.37 7.02
C ILE A 26 -6.01 20.95 7.81
N ILE A 27 -6.29 22.23 7.58
CA ILE A 27 -7.42 22.96 8.20
C ILE A 27 -8.38 23.56 7.17
N SER A 28 -8.04 23.49 5.88
CA SER A 28 -8.82 24.07 4.78
C SER A 28 -8.66 23.24 3.51
N GLU A 29 -9.61 23.39 2.58
CA GLU A 29 -9.58 22.73 1.27
C GLU A 29 -8.29 23.04 0.51
N GLU A 30 -7.85 24.30 0.49
CA GLU A 30 -6.62 24.70 -0.21
C GLU A 30 -5.39 23.97 0.33
N LYS A 31 -5.28 23.85 1.66
CA LYS A 31 -4.18 23.12 2.31
C LYS A 31 -4.27 21.62 2.05
N LYS A 32 -5.48 21.04 1.96
CA LYS A 32 -5.66 19.62 1.62
C LYS A 32 -5.25 19.33 0.18
N VAL A 33 -5.66 20.17 -0.76
CA VAL A 33 -5.23 20.06 -2.17
C VAL A 33 -3.72 20.23 -2.31
N ARG A 34 -3.13 21.18 -1.57
CA ARG A 34 -1.67 21.35 -1.54
C ARG A 34 -0.97 20.11 -1.01
N TYR A 35 -1.47 19.52 0.07
CA TYR A 35 -0.98 18.26 0.61
C TYR A 35 -0.99 17.14 -0.44
N TYR A 36 -2.09 16.91 -1.15
CA TYR A 36 -2.15 15.88 -2.20
C TYR A 36 -1.10 16.11 -3.30
N LYS A 37 -0.91 17.36 -3.73
CA LYS A 37 0.09 17.70 -4.75
C LYS A 37 1.51 17.43 -4.28
N GLU A 38 1.86 17.93 -3.09
CA GLU A 38 3.19 17.79 -2.52
C GLU A 38 3.54 16.31 -2.28
N GLN A 39 2.59 15.53 -1.76
CA GLN A 39 2.81 14.10 -1.59
C GLN A 39 2.91 13.36 -2.92
N SER A 40 2.06 13.66 -3.91
CA SER A 40 2.18 13.06 -5.25
C SER A 40 3.56 13.33 -5.85
N PHE A 41 4.06 14.56 -5.74
CA PHE A 41 5.40 14.92 -6.19
C PHE A 41 6.49 14.14 -5.44
N PHE A 42 6.35 13.99 -4.12
CA PHE A 42 7.30 13.24 -3.30
C PHE A 42 7.36 11.75 -3.70
N TYR A 43 6.20 11.13 -3.98
CA TYR A 43 6.15 9.77 -4.50
C TYR A 43 6.83 9.63 -5.86
N VAL A 44 6.58 10.55 -6.79
CA VAL A 44 7.27 10.56 -8.09
C VAL A 44 8.79 10.69 -7.91
N LEU A 45 9.25 11.53 -6.97
CA LEU A 45 10.66 11.64 -6.65
C LEU A 45 11.25 10.32 -6.12
N ILE A 46 10.53 9.63 -5.24
CA ILE A 46 10.93 8.29 -4.75
C ILE A 46 11.03 7.29 -5.91
N LEU A 47 10.06 7.30 -6.82
CA LEU A 47 10.07 6.43 -7.99
C LEU A 47 11.27 6.69 -8.89
N LEU A 48 11.55 7.96 -9.21
CA LEU A 48 12.71 8.34 -10.01
C LEU A 48 14.01 7.94 -9.33
N LEU A 49 14.13 8.17 -8.02
CA LEU A 49 15.28 7.74 -7.23
C LEU A 49 15.46 6.22 -7.29
N TYR A 50 14.38 5.45 -7.13
CA TYR A 50 14.42 3.99 -7.26
C TYR A 50 14.91 3.57 -8.64
N VAL A 51 14.35 4.10 -9.72
CA VAL A 51 14.76 3.78 -11.10
C VAL A 51 16.25 4.10 -11.30
N VAL A 52 16.72 5.26 -10.86
CA VAL A 52 18.14 5.64 -10.93
C VAL A 52 19.02 4.66 -10.17
N ILE A 53 18.63 4.24 -8.96
CA ILE A 53 19.38 3.25 -8.17
C ILE A 53 19.42 1.91 -8.89
N MET A 54 18.28 1.41 -9.39
CA MET A 54 18.21 0.12 -10.09
C MET A 54 19.11 0.11 -11.33
N LEU A 55 19.09 1.20 -12.12
CA LEU A 55 19.94 1.34 -13.31
C LEU A 55 21.43 1.50 -12.94
N TYR A 56 21.75 2.29 -11.92
CA TYR A 56 23.13 2.54 -11.48
C TYR A 56 23.83 1.25 -11.00
N TYR A 57 23.11 0.39 -10.28
CA TYR A 57 23.62 -0.91 -9.86
C TYR A 57 23.44 -2.02 -10.91
N ALA A 58 22.94 -1.69 -12.10
CA ALA A 58 22.67 -2.63 -13.18
C ALA A 58 21.88 -3.86 -12.73
N LEU A 59 20.86 -3.65 -11.87
CA LEU A 59 20.05 -4.75 -11.36
C LEU A 59 19.16 -5.32 -12.48
N PRO A 60 19.10 -6.65 -12.60
CA PRO A 60 18.39 -7.29 -13.68
C PRO A 60 16.88 -7.13 -13.48
N VAL A 61 16.10 -7.12 -14.57
CA VAL A 61 14.66 -6.74 -14.57
C VAL A 61 13.83 -7.62 -13.64
N GLU A 62 14.27 -8.85 -13.39
CA GLU A 62 13.64 -9.80 -12.48
C GLU A 62 13.61 -9.27 -11.03
N LYS A 63 14.60 -8.46 -10.62
CA LYS A 63 14.67 -7.82 -9.29
C LYS A 63 13.72 -6.63 -9.15
N TRP A 64 13.09 -6.20 -10.23
CA TRP A 64 12.05 -5.16 -10.21
C TRP A 64 10.68 -5.74 -9.84
N GLY A 65 10.59 -7.07 -9.67
CA GLY A 65 9.35 -7.77 -9.32
C GLY A 65 8.36 -7.88 -10.48
N LEU A 66 8.84 -7.80 -11.73
CA LEU A 66 8.02 -7.92 -12.95
C LEU A 66 7.85 -9.37 -13.43
N GLN A 67 8.04 -10.34 -12.54
CA GLN A 67 7.93 -11.75 -12.89
C GLN A 67 6.47 -12.16 -13.12
N THR A 68 6.27 -13.00 -14.12
CA THR A 68 4.97 -13.65 -14.34
C THR A 68 4.78 -14.77 -13.32
N VAL A 69 3.62 -14.82 -12.69
CA VAL A 69 3.34 -15.76 -11.59
C VAL A 69 2.41 -16.86 -12.08
N TYR A 70 2.87 -18.10 -11.96
CA TYR A 70 2.03 -19.29 -12.08
C TYR A 70 2.05 -20.05 -10.74
N LEU A 71 0.99 -20.83 -10.47
CA LEU A 71 0.91 -21.63 -9.25
C LEU A 71 2.12 -22.57 -9.11
N ASP A 72 2.51 -23.20 -10.21
CA ASP A 72 3.68 -24.08 -10.25
C ASP A 72 4.98 -23.36 -9.88
N THR A 73 5.12 -22.09 -10.27
CA THR A 73 6.30 -21.28 -9.94
C THR A 73 6.38 -20.97 -8.44
N ILE A 74 5.24 -20.75 -7.79
CA ILE A 74 5.18 -20.54 -6.34
C ILE A 74 5.61 -21.83 -5.61
N GLN A 75 5.02 -22.96 -6.00
CA GLN A 75 5.32 -24.26 -5.39
C GLN A 75 6.78 -24.68 -5.58
N GLN A 76 7.36 -24.39 -6.75
CA GLN A 76 8.76 -24.71 -7.04
C GLN A 76 9.74 -23.90 -6.19
N LYS A 77 9.40 -22.65 -5.81
CA LYS A 77 10.24 -21.88 -4.89
C LYS A 77 10.23 -22.42 -3.46
N ASN A 78 9.10 -23.00 -3.03
CA ASN A 78 8.96 -23.65 -1.72
C ASN A 78 9.43 -22.72 -0.58
N MET A 79 9.01 -21.45 -0.61
CA MET A 79 9.45 -20.44 0.37
C MET A 79 8.77 -20.64 1.72
N PHE A 80 7.57 -21.22 1.71
CA PHE A 80 6.78 -21.59 2.89
C PHE A 80 6.24 -23.02 2.73
N PRO A 81 5.79 -23.67 3.82
CA PRO A 81 5.07 -24.93 3.70
C PRO A 81 3.84 -24.77 2.80
N ALA A 82 3.60 -25.73 1.89
CA ALA A 82 2.56 -25.64 0.87
C ALA A 82 1.17 -25.24 1.41
N TRP A 83 0.78 -25.75 2.59
CA TRP A 83 -0.51 -25.39 3.21
C TRP A 83 -0.61 -23.90 3.58
N VAL A 84 0.52 -23.25 3.92
CA VAL A 84 0.59 -21.80 4.19
C VAL A 84 0.45 -21.02 2.90
N GLU A 85 1.13 -21.44 1.82
CA GLU A 85 1.05 -20.78 0.52
C GLU A 85 -0.40 -20.80 -0.01
N TYR A 86 -1.06 -21.96 0.06
CA TYR A 86 -2.48 -22.07 -0.29
C TYR A 86 -3.39 -21.23 0.60
N LEU A 87 -3.12 -21.18 1.90
CA LEU A 87 -3.91 -20.37 2.83
C LEU A 87 -3.77 -18.87 2.50
N LEU A 88 -2.56 -18.39 2.21
CA LEU A 88 -2.30 -17.00 1.82
C LEU A 88 -3.03 -16.66 0.51
N LEU A 89 -2.93 -17.53 -0.50
CA LEU A 89 -3.64 -17.36 -1.77
C LEU A 89 -5.16 -17.38 -1.59
N LEU A 90 -5.69 -18.26 -0.74
CA LEU A 90 -7.12 -18.35 -0.44
C LEU A 90 -7.63 -17.09 0.27
N ILE A 91 -6.88 -16.57 1.24
CA ILE A 91 -7.20 -15.31 1.93
C ILE A 91 -7.21 -14.16 0.91
N PHE A 92 -6.22 -14.11 0.02
CA PHE A 92 -6.14 -13.07 -1.00
C PHE A 92 -7.28 -13.17 -2.02
N LEU A 93 -7.63 -14.37 -2.46
CA LEU A 93 -8.79 -14.59 -3.32
C LEU A 93 -10.08 -14.19 -2.62
N GLY A 94 -10.24 -14.53 -1.34
CA GLY A 94 -11.36 -14.11 -0.51
C GLY A 94 -11.48 -12.58 -0.43
N PHE A 95 -10.36 -11.88 -0.28
CA PHE A 95 -10.31 -10.41 -0.33
C PHE A 95 -10.77 -9.84 -1.68
N ILE A 96 -10.35 -10.43 -2.80
CA ILE A 96 -10.79 -10.02 -4.14
C ILE A 96 -12.31 -10.22 -4.29
N VAL A 97 -12.82 -11.40 -3.96
CA VAL A 97 -14.25 -11.73 -4.04
C VAL A 97 -15.06 -10.79 -3.16
N LEU A 98 -14.61 -10.53 -1.93
CA LEU A 98 -15.26 -9.59 -1.02
C LEU A 98 -15.30 -8.19 -1.64
N SER A 99 -14.18 -7.71 -2.18
CA SER A 99 -14.11 -6.36 -2.78
C SER A 99 -15.05 -6.21 -3.98
N ILE A 100 -15.17 -7.24 -4.82
CA ILE A 100 -16.12 -7.29 -5.94
C ILE A 100 -17.57 -7.29 -5.42
N MET A 101 -17.85 -8.11 -4.40
CA MET A 101 -19.19 -8.19 -3.80
C MET A 101 -19.61 -6.84 -3.20
N LEU A 102 -18.71 -6.17 -2.49
CA LEU A 102 -18.96 -4.84 -1.94
C LEU A 102 -19.23 -3.81 -3.05
N GLN A 103 -18.48 -3.86 -4.14
CA GLN A 103 -18.71 -2.98 -5.29
C GLN A 103 -20.05 -3.28 -5.98
N TRP A 104 -20.43 -4.56 -6.08
CA TRP A 104 -21.74 -4.96 -6.60
C TRP A 104 -22.89 -4.47 -5.71
N MET A 105 -22.79 -4.62 -4.39
CA MET A 105 -23.78 -4.11 -3.42
C MET A 105 -23.98 -2.60 -3.57
N LYS A 106 -22.87 -1.85 -3.71
CA LYS A 106 -22.90 -0.41 -4.02
C LYS A 106 -23.64 -0.11 -5.32
N ASP A 107 -23.34 -0.83 -6.40
CA ASP A 107 -23.96 -0.59 -7.70
C ASP A 107 -25.49 -0.86 -7.67
N HIS A 108 -25.97 -1.58 -6.65
CA HIS A 108 -27.39 -1.84 -6.37
C HIS A 108 -28.00 -0.95 -5.28
N GLY A 109 -27.26 0.06 -4.79
CA GLY A 109 -27.76 1.07 -3.86
C GLY A 109 -27.81 0.64 -2.40
N GLU A 110 -27.12 -0.43 -2.02
CA GLU A 110 -26.99 -0.84 -0.62
C GLU A 110 -25.92 -0.01 0.09
N THR A 111 -26.25 0.52 1.27
CA THR A 111 -25.27 1.17 2.15
C THR A 111 -24.49 0.10 2.91
N VAL A 112 -23.20 0.00 2.65
CA VAL A 112 -22.35 -1.07 3.18
C VAL A 112 -21.74 -0.67 4.52
N PHE A 113 -21.36 0.60 4.66
CA PHE A 113 -20.69 1.09 5.85
C PHE A 113 -21.61 2.02 6.65
N MET A 114 -21.96 1.63 7.87
CA MET A 114 -22.55 2.57 8.83
C MET A 114 -21.50 3.59 9.27
N GLU A 115 -21.89 4.84 9.51
CA GLU A 115 -21.01 5.90 10.05
C GLU A 115 -20.40 5.45 11.39
N GLN A 116 -19.25 4.79 11.33
CA GLN A 116 -18.42 4.52 12.50
C GLN A 116 -17.15 5.37 12.39
N GLU A 117 -16.87 6.03 13.52
CA GLU A 117 -15.82 7.01 13.77
C GLU A 117 -14.51 6.67 13.05
N MET A 118 -14.25 7.35 11.93
CA MET A 118 -12.95 7.26 11.29
C MET A 118 -11.87 7.81 12.23
N PRO A 119 -10.67 7.22 12.22
CA PRO A 119 -9.50 7.86 12.78
C PRO A 119 -9.37 9.28 12.22
N THR A 120 -9.18 10.26 13.10
CA THR A 120 -9.14 11.70 12.77
C THR A 120 -8.13 12.04 11.66
N SER A 121 -7.02 11.31 11.59
CA SER A 121 -5.99 11.39 10.54
C SER A 121 -6.47 10.94 9.16
N ILE A 122 -7.29 9.89 9.09
CA ILE A 122 -7.94 9.46 7.84
C ILE A 122 -8.97 10.51 7.44
N GLU A 123 -9.80 10.98 8.38
CA GLU A 123 -10.81 11.99 8.13
C GLU A 123 -10.21 13.31 7.58
N ALA A 124 -9.05 13.73 8.09
CA ALA A 124 -8.36 14.93 7.62
C ALA A 124 -7.95 14.84 6.14
N THR A 125 -7.73 13.63 5.62
CA THR A 125 -7.22 13.39 4.27
C THR A 125 -8.27 12.87 3.28
N VAL A 126 -9.50 12.55 3.73
CA VAL A 126 -10.61 12.22 2.84
C VAL A 126 -11.11 13.47 2.10
N PRO A 127 -11.35 13.40 0.77
CA PRO A 127 -11.88 14.51 0.00
C PRO A 127 -13.36 14.76 0.30
N LYS A 128 -13.76 16.03 0.42
CA LYS A 128 -15.13 16.51 0.63
C LYS A 128 -15.70 17.25 -0.59
N THR A 129 -14.84 17.83 -1.42
CA THR A 129 -15.25 18.57 -2.63
C THR A 129 -14.85 17.83 -3.91
N LYS A 130 -15.50 18.16 -5.04
CA LYS A 130 -15.10 17.64 -6.36
C LYS A 130 -13.64 17.94 -6.69
N ARG A 131 -13.15 19.11 -6.27
CA ARG A 131 -11.76 19.54 -6.48
C ARG A 131 -10.79 18.73 -5.63
N GLU A 132 -11.11 18.50 -4.35
CA GLU A 132 -10.33 17.60 -3.49
C GLU A 132 -10.30 16.19 -4.07
N ARG A 133 -11.45 15.66 -4.52
CA ARG A 133 -11.55 14.31 -5.09
C ARG A 133 -10.58 14.12 -6.26
N LYS A 134 -10.52 15.04 -7.23
CA LYS A 134 -9.60 14.94 -8.37
C LYS A 134 -8.13 14.79 -7.95
N TRP A 135 -7.69 15.60 -6.99
CA TRP A 135 -6.31 15.55 -6.51
C TRP A 135 -6.04 14.36 -5.58
N TRP A 136 -7.04 13.96 -4.79
CA TRP A 136 -6.99 12.74 -4.00
C TRP A 136 -6.87 11.49 -4.87
N LEU A 137 -7.61 11.38 -5.97
CA LEU A 137 -7.47 10.31 -6.96
C LEU A 137 -6.05 10.24 -7.52
N THR A 138 -5.48 11.40 -7.86
CA THR A 138 -4.12 11.51 -8.39
C THR A 138 -3.08 11.06 -7.35
N TYR A 139 -3.21 11.55 -6.12
CA TYR A 139 -2.38 11.17 -4.99
C TYR A 139 -2.45 9.68 -4.71
N SER A 140 -3.66 9.12 -4.57
CA SER A 140 -3.87 7.71 -4.26
C SER A 140 -3.39 6.80 -5.38
N GLY A 141 -3.61 7.15 -6.65
CA GLY A 141 -3.09 6.37 -7.77
C GLY A 141 -1.56 6.38 -7.79
N THR A 142 -0.95 7.54 -7.59
CA THR A 142 0.52 7.68 -7.55
C THR A 142 1.10 6.90 -6.37
N SER A 143 0.51 7.00 -5.17
CA SER A 143 0.97 6.27 -4.00
C SER A 143 0.87 4.76 -4.23
N SER A 144 -0.26 4.25 -4.73
CA SER A 144 -0.43 2.83 -5.03
C SER A 144 0.61 2.31 -6.02
N VAL A 145 0.91 3.07 -7.07
CA VAL A 145 1.96 2.71 -8.05
C VAL A 145 3.33 2.64 -7.38
N VAL A 146 3.69 3.63 -6.56
CA VAL A 146 5.01 3.67 -5.90
C VAL A 146 5.12 2.61 -4.80
N GLU A 147 4.08 2.39 -4.01
CA GLU A 147 4.08 1.32 -3.00
C GLU A 147 4.22 -0.07 -3.67
N THR A 148 3.58 -0.26 -4.83
CA THR A 148 3.69 -1.49 -5.62
C THR A 148 5.08 -1.67 -6.25
N LEU A 149 5.56 -0.69 -7.00
CA LEU A 149 6.79 -0.80 -7.80
C LEU A 149 8.07 -0.62 -6.99
N VAL A 150 8.01 0.15 -5.90
CA VAL A 150 9.20 0.58 -5.17
C VAL A 150 9.27 -0.07 -3.80
N TYR A 151 8.21 -0.01 -2.99
CA TYR A 151 8.34 -0.33 -1.56
C TYR A 151 8.65 -1.81 -1.36
N PHE A 152 7.79 -2.71 -1.86
CA PHE A 152 8.00 -4.15 -1.70
C PHE A 152 9.31 -4.64 -2.36
N PRO A 153 9.63 -4.28 -3.62
CA PRO A 153 10.90 -4.66 -4.22
C PRO A 153 12.12 -4.12 -3.48
N SER A 154 12.11 -2.84 -3.07
CA SER A 154 13.26 -2.25 -2.36
C SER A 154 13.45 -2.83 -0.96
N LEU A 155 12.37 -3.08 -0.22
CA LEU A 155 12.42 -3.74 1.09
C LEU A 155 12.95 -5.16 0.95
N TYR A 156 12.46 -5.91 -0.06
CA TYR A 156 12.95 -7.26 -0.34
C TYR A 156 14.44 -7.25 -0.70
N ILE A 157 14.86 -6.45 -1.69
CA ILE A 157 16.29 -6.33 -2.07
C ILE A 157 17.15 -5.94 -0.86
N TYR A 158 16.70 -4.98 -0.07
CA TYR A 158 17.46 -4.54 1.09
C TYR A 158 17.60 -5.64 2.15
N ILE A 159 16.51 -6.29 2.54
CA ILE A 159 16.55 -7.27 3.62
C ILE A 159 17.19 -8.59 3.15
N HIS A 160 16.84 -9.06 1.96
CA HIS A 160 17.33 -10.31 1.39
C HIS A 160 18.75 -10.18 0.83
N ASP A 161 19.02 -9.19 -0.04
CA ASP A 161 20.30 -9.10 -0.75
C ASP A 161 21.34 -8.22 -0.02
N VAL A 162 20.93 -7.19 0.74
CA VAL A 162 21.87 -6.31 1.45
C VAL A 162 22.15 -6.80 2.88
N LEU A 163 21.09 -7.15 3.63
CA LEU A 163 21.21 -7.68 4.99
C LEU A 163 21.40 -9.21 5.03
N GLN A 164 21.29 -9.89 3.89
CA GLN A 164 21.55 -11.33 3.75
C GLN A 164 20.63 -12.21 4.63
N ILE A 165 19.38 -11.75 4.86
CA ILE A 165 18.39 -12.51 5.63
C ILE A 165 17.65 -13.46 4.69
N GLN A 166 17.96 -14.75 4.80
CA GLN A 166 17.45 -15.82 3.94
C GLN A 166 16.20 -16.52 4.49
N ASN A 167 15.90 -16.36 5.79
CA ASN A 167 14.73 -17.00 6.39
C ASN A 167 13.44 -16.31 5.95
N SER A 168 12.59 -17.00 5.18
CA SER A 168 11.35 -16.45 4.60
C SER A 168 10.38 -15.85 5.63
N TRP A 169 10.28 -16.47 6.82
CA TRP A 169 9.42 -15.96 7.89
C TRP A 169 9.92 -14.64 8.45
N VAL A 170 11.22 -14.56 8.74
CA VAL A 170 11.85 -13.33 9.23
C VAL A 170 11.79 -12.24 8.15
N LEU A 171 12.03 -12.61 6.88
CA LEU A 171 11.95 -11.71 5.74
C LEU A 171 10.54 -11.10 5.61
N ALA A 172 9.48 -11.93 5.69
CA ALA A 172 8.10 -11.45 5.64
C ALA A 172 7.77 -10.48 6.78
N VAL A 173 8.23 -10.79 8.00
CA VAL A 173 8.04 -9.91 9.17
C VAL A 173 8.75 -8.58 8.98
N LEU A 174 10.01 -8.59 8.52
CA LEU A 174 10.79 -7.37 8.32
C LEU A 174 10.24 -6.50 7.17
N ILE A 175 9.78 -7.11 6.07
CA ILE A 175 9.06 -6.38 5.01
C ILE A 175 7.77 -5.78 5.58
N GLY A 176 7.00 -6.55 6.36
CA GLY A 176 5.79 -6.05 7.01
C GLY A 176 6.05 -4.90 7.96
N LEU A 177 7.14 -4.91 8.71
CA LEU A 177 7.57 -3.79 9.56
C LEU A 177 7.97 -2.57 8.73
N GLY A 178 8.69 -2.76 7.63
CA GLY A 178 9.01 -1.68 6.68
C GLY A 178 7.76 -1.02 6.12
N TYR A 179 6.80 -1.85 5.68
CA TYR A 179 5.48 -1.38 5.23
C TYR A 179 4.73 -0.64 6.33
N PHE A 180 4.65 -1.21 7.52
CA PHE A 180 4.00 -0.60 8.68
C PHE A 180 4.59 0.77 9.00
N MET A 181 5.93 0.89 9.02
CA MET A 181 6.61 2.16 9.24
C MET A 181 6.26 3.20 8.17
N SER A 182 6.15 2.77 6.91
CA SER A 182 5.75 3.65 5.80
C SER A 182 4.33 4.23 5.94
N GLN A 183 3.47 3.61 6.76
CA GLN A 183 2.09 4.03 6.98
C GLN A 183 1.87 4.82 8.28
N LEU A 184 2.92 5.06 9.09
CA LEU A 184 2.82 5.68 10.42
C LEU A 184 2.15 7.07 10.41
N ALA A 185 2.19 7.80 9.29
CA ALA A 185 1.57 9.12 9.16
C ALA A 185 0.03 9.08 9.36
N PHE A 186 -0.60 7.96 9.00
CA PHE A 186 -2.06 7.77 9.04
C PHE A 186 -2.56 7.02 10.26
N GLN A 187 -1.64 6.61 11.15
CA GLN A 187 -1.93 5.65 12.24
C GLN A 187 -1.76 6.23 13.63
N LYS A 188 -1.48 7.53 13.75
CA LYS A 188 -1.30 8.18 15.06
C LYS A 188 -2.51 8.04 15.99
N ASP A 189 -3.70 7.78 15.44
CA ASP A 189 -4.94 7.70 16.23
C ASP A 189 -5.32 6.25 16.59
N ARG A 190 -4.88 5.25 15.83
CA ARG A 190 -4.94 3.82 16.17
C ARG A 190 -3.80 3.10 15.46
N LEU A 191 -2.74 2.74 16.20
CA LEU A 191 -1.72 1.79 15.78
C LEU A 191 -2.40 0.43 15.55
N SER A 192 -2.96 0.22 14.35
CA SER A 192 -3.68 -1.01 14.08
C SER A 192 -2.66 -2.10 13.78
N LEU A 193 -2.59 -3.09 14.68
CA LEU A 193 -1.92 -4.37 14.42
C LEU A 193 -2.32 -4.95 13.05
N GLN A 194 -3.53 -4.62 12.58
CA GLN A 194 -4.04 -4.96 11.26
C GLN A 194 -3.11 -4.54 10.12
N THR A 195 -2.56 -3.31 10.11
CA THR A 195 -1.67 -2.89 9.02
C THR A 195 -0.36 -3.67 9.02
N LEU A 196 0.17 -4.01 10.20
CA LEU A 196 1.34 -4.87 10.28
C LEU A 196 1.01 -6.27 9.73
N VAL A 197 -0.11 -6.86 10.15
CA VAL A 197 -0.55 -8.18 9.68
C VAL A 197 -0.75 -8.19 8.15
N VAL A 198 -1.40 -7.16 7.60
CA VAL A 198 -1.54 -6.98 6.15
C VAL A 198 -0.17 -6.86 5.48
N GLY A 199 0.73 -6.05 6.02
CA GLY A 199 2.09 -5.89 5.50
C GLY A 199 2.89 -7.19 5.48
N VAL A 200 2.77 -8.00 6.54
CA VAL A 200 3.41 -9.32 6.61
C VAL A 200 2.80 -10.27 5.58
N GLY A 201 1.47 -10.30 5.44
CA GLY A 201 0.79 -11.11 4.44
C GLY A 201 1.18 -10.74 3.01
N LEU A 202 1.18 -9.45 2.67
CA LEU A 202 1.63 -8.94 1.38
C LEU A 202 3.12 -9.23 1.14
N GLY A 203 3.95 -9.08 2.18
CA GLY A 203 5.38 -9.42 2.12
C GLY A 203 5.61 -10.90 1.83
N ALA A 204 4.88 -11.79 2.52
CA ALA A 204 4.93 -13.23 2.27
C ALA A 204 4.48 -13.58 0.84
N MET A 205 3.39 -12.97 0.37
CA MET A 205 2.94 -13.17 -1.01
C MET A 205 3.93 -12.64 -2.05
N TYR A 206 4.59 -11.52 -1.78
CA TYR A 206 5.66 -11.02 -2.64
C TYR A 206 6.84 -12.00 -2.65
N ILE A 207 7.32 -12.48 -1.50
CA ILE A 207 8.43 -13.43 -1.39
C ILE A 207 8.15 -14.73 -2.16
N MET A 208 6.94 -15.29 -2.05
CA MET A 208 6.60 -16.54 -2.72
C MET A 208 6.38 -16.37 -4.24
N SER A 209 6.11 -15.15 -4.71
CA SER A 209 5.82 -14.87 -6.13
C SER A 209 6.91 -14.11 -6.88
N ASP A 210 7.81 -13.40 -6.19
CA ASP A 210 8.66 -12.30 -6.70
C ASP A 210 7.94 -11.39 -7.69
N SER A 211 6.66 -11.12 -7.43
CA SER A 211 5.83 -10.35 -8.34
C SER A 211 5.07 -9.25 -7.63
N ILE A 212 5.19 -8.06 -8.20
CA ILE A 212 4.40 -6.91 -7.80
C ILE A 212 2.93 -7.05 -8.22
N ALA A 213 2.56 -8.01 -9.08
CA ALA A 213 1.20 -8.15 -9.58
C ALA A 213 0.19 -8.35 -8.44
N ILE A 214 0.54 -9.18 -7.45
CA ILE A 214 -0.31 -9.40 -6.27
C ILE A 214 -0.49 -8.11 -5.47
N ILE A 215 0.58 -7.33 -5.32
CA ILE A 215 0.55 -6.04 -4.63
C ILE A 215 -0.29 -5.02 -5.42
N ALA A 216 -0.14 -4.98 -6.74
CA ALA A 216 -0.93 -4.13 -7.63
C ALA A 216 -2.43 -4.43 -7.51
N PHE A 217 -2.81 -5.71 -7.51
CA PHE A 217 -4.19 -6.14 -7.29
C PHE A 217 -4.69 -5.74 -5.91
N TYR A 218 -3.88 -5.93 -4.86
CA TYR A 218 -4.25 -5.51 -3.51
C TYR A 218 -4.65 -4.02 -3.47
N TYR A 219 -3.83 -3.13 -4.03
CA TYR A 219 -4.13 -1.71 -4.07
C TYR A 219 -5.31 -1.37 -4.98
N ALA A 220 -5.43 -2.01 -6.15
CA ALA A 220 -6.54 -1.78 -7.08
C ALA A 220 -7.90 -2.12 -6.44
N PHE A 221 -7.99 -3.26 -5.74
CA PHE A 221 -9.22 -3.65 -5.04
C PHE A 221 -9.45 -2.83 -3.77
N SER A 222 -8.40 -2.46 -3.03
CA SER A 222 -8.52 -1.54 -1.90
C SER A 222 -9.10 -0.19 -2.34
N PHE A 223 -8.73 0.28 -3.54
CA PHE A 223 -9.25 1.51 -4.11
C PHE A 223 -10.77 1.48 -4.35
N LEU A 224 -11.30 0.34 -4.79
CA LEU A 224 -12.75 0.13 -4.94
C LEU A 224 -13.47 0.26 -3.59
N VAL A 225 -12.91 -0.35 -2.54
CA VAL A 225 -13.44 -0.27 -1.18
C VAL A 225 -13.46 1.18 -0.67
N TYR A 226 -12.38 1.94 -0.91
CA TYR A 226 -12.33 3.35 -0.54
C TYR A 226 -13.34 4.22 -1.29
N ASP A 227 -13.61 3.96 -2.57
CA ASP A 227 -14.62 4.71 -3.32
C ASP A 227 -16.05 4.41 -2.84
N ILE A 228 -16.36 3.17 -2.46
CA ILE A 228 -17.64 2.80 -1.80
C ILE A 228 -17.81 3.62 -0.52
N TYR A 229 -16.78 3.60 0.32
CA TYR A 229 -16.79 4.29 1.61
C TYR A 229 -17.03 5.81 1.46
N GLN A 230 -16.44 6.46 0.44
CA GLN A 230 -16.67 7.89 0.19
C GLN A 230 -18.09 8.22 -0.29
N GLN A 231 -18.74 7.30 -1.00
CA GLN A 231 -20.08 7.53 -1.52
C GLN A 231 -21.14 7.45 -0.44
N ASP A 232 -21.08 6.41 0.42
CA ASP A 232 -21.99 6.25 1.57
C ASP A 232 -22.00 7.51 2.46
N ARG A 233 -20.84 8.18 2.58
CA ARG A 233 -20.68 9.42 3.36
C ARG A 233 -21.26 10.68 2.71
N ASN A 234 -21.45 10.68 1.40
CA ASN A 234 -21.98 11.83 0.65
C ASN A 234 -23.50 11.73 0.39
N ILE A 235 -24.15 10.64 0.83
CA ILE A 235 -25.60 10.53 0.79
C ILE A 235 -26.16 11.43 1.90
N PRO A 236 -26.92 12.49 1.58
CA PRO A 236 -27.59 13.26 2.62
C PRO A 236 -28.52 12.32 3.38
N MET A 237 -28.38 12.26 4.72
CA MET A 237 -29.36 11.57 5.55
C MET A 237 -30.73 12.10 5.17
N LYS A 238 -31.57 11.24 4.58
CA LYS A 238 -33.00 11.54 4.52
C LYS A 238 -33.44 11.64 5.97
N ALA A 239 -33.77 12.85 6.41
CA ALA A 239 -34.44 13.05 7.67
C ALA A 239 -35.72 12.20 7.64
N GLY A 240 -35.70 11.11 8.43
CA GLY A 240 -36.90 10.35 8.78
C GLY A 240 -37.65 11.07 9.87
#